data_AF-A0A812NSR6-F1
#
_entry.id   AF-A0A812NSR6-F1
#
_cell.length_a   1.000
_cell.length_b   1.000
_cell.length_c   1.000
_cell.angle_alpha   90.00
_cell.angle_beta   90.00
_cell.angle_gamma   90.00
#
_symmetry.space_group_name_H-M   'P 1'
#
loop_
_entity.id
_entity.type
_entity.pdbx_description
1 polymer ?
#
loop_
_entity_poly.entity_id
_entity_poly.type
_entity_poly.pdbx_seq_one_letter_code
_entity_poly.pdbx_strand_id
1 'polypeptide(L)'
;MCGCCGCCLCTLMGFLLWVLLFMLTTQCATRSSPPEHMLPANAIAAGVTPPFEMGTLGNMFLDPALDLNLTGIWWMDGNPLTAEQLVTFAGAQGMGPYPTTVVNPSSLAGHWTWSDNFLGRGIMLFYAFTSSAESTHDFFFVNKTYAEIKPVAGAVFGSNPFPMKFISEDEWDRVGSYILRRVVYGDGTPHPVFWSKFLNWYTTTYPGRNIVTTSSNNDCLRKCQYLAPCFLCRPLCGAA
;
A
#
# COMPACT_ATOMS: atom_id res chain seq x y z
N MET A 1 -7.25 39.73 -35.07
CA MET A 1 -7.45 39.28 -33.68
C MET A 1 -8.23 37.97 -33.69
N CYS A 2 -7.85 37.04 -32.81
CA CYS A 2 -8.47 35.74 -32.50
C CYS A 2 -8.51 34.64 -33.58
N GLY A 3 -7.45 33.82 -33.65
CA GLY A 3 -7.45 32.54 -34.38
C GLY A 3 -6.62 31.40 -33.74
N CYS A 4 -5.92 31.63 -32.62
CA CYS A 4 -5.00 30.64 -32.03
C CYS A 4 -5.51 29.94 -30.75
N CYS A 5 -6.66 30.33 -30.20
CA CYS A 5 -7.10 29.82 -28.89
C CYS A 5 -7.65 28.38 -28.93
N GLY A 6 -8.25 27.94 -30.06
CA GLY A 6 -8.85 26.61 -30.19
C GLY A 6 -7.83 25.45 -30.29
N CYS A 7 -6.71 25.67 -30.99
CA CYS A 7 -5.70 24.62 -31.19
C CYS A 7 -4.92 24.27 -29.90
N CYS A 8 -4.60 25.26 -29.07
CA CYS A 8 -3.96 25.02 -27.77
C CYS A 8 -4.89 24.26 -26.80
N LEU A 9 -6.19 24.54 -26.83
CA LEU A 9 -7.14 23.87 -25.94
C LEU A 9 -7.31 22.38 -26.33
N CYS A 10 -7.43 22.09 -27.62
CA CYS A 10 -7.55 20.72 -28.11
C CYS A 10 -6.28 19.88 -27.87
N THR A 11 -5.10 20.46 -28.03
CA THR A 11 -3.83 19.78 -27.76
C THR A 11 -3.62 19.52 -26.27
N LEU A 12 -3.95 20.48 -25.41
CA LEU A 12 -3.92 20.29 -23.96
C LEU A 12 -4.91 19.22 -23.50
N MET A 13 -6.15 19.23 -24.03
CA MET A 13 -7.15 18.20 -23.72
C MET A 13 -6.70 16.82 -24.20
N GLY A 14 -6.13 16.71 -25.41
CA GLY A 14 -5.58 15.46 -25.93
C GLY A 14 -4.44 14.93 -25.07
N PHE A 15 -3.53 15.80 -24.62
CA PHE A 15 -2.44 15.44 -23.72
C PHE A 15 -2.96 14.98 -22.34
N LEU A 16 -3.90 15.70 -21.74
CA LEU A 16 -4.52 15.31 -20.46
C LEU A 16 -5.25 13.97 -20.58
N LEU A 17 -6.02 13.75 -21.64
CA LEU A 17 -6.67 12.47 -21.89
C LEU A 17 -5.66 11.34 -22.06
N TRP A 18 -4.55 11.61 -22.77
CA TRP A 18 -3.48 10.64 -22.95
C TRP A 18 -2.81 10.28 -21.63
N VAL A 19 -2.46 11.26 -20.79
CA VAL A 19 -1.91 11.04 -19.44
C VAL A 19 -2.90 10.26 -18.56
N LEU A 20 -4.19 10.61 -18.60
CA LEU A 20 -5.24 9.90 -17.86
C LEU A 20 -5.37 8.44 -18.32
N LEU A 21 -5.36 8.19 -19.62
CA LEU A 21 -5.39 6.84 -20.18
C LEU A 21 -4.16 6.05 -19.74
N PHE A 22 -2.97 6.63 -19.79
CA PHE A 22 -1.74 5.97 -19.37
C PHE A 22 -1.74 5.59 -17.89
N MET A 23 -2.11 6.53 -17.02
CA MET A 23 -2.20 6.27 -15.58
C MET A 23 -3.19 5.13 -15.26
N LEU A 24 -4.31 5.07 -15.97
CA LEU A 24 -5.37 4.10 -15.69
C LEU A 24 -5.17 2.72 -16.33
N THR A 25 -4.37 2.61 -17.40
CA THR A 25 -4.29 1.37 -18.20
C THR A 25 -2.94 0.65 -18.13
N THR A 26 -1.86 1.34 -17.78
CA THR A 26 -0.51 0.74 -17.78
C THR A 26 -0.28 -0.07 -16.48
N GLN A 27 0.11 -1.34 -16.62
CA GLN A 27 0.33 -2.28 -15.50
C GLN A 27 1.65 -3.06 -15.67
N CYS A 28 2.81 -2.39 -15.68
CA CYS A 28 4.11 -3.07 -15.63
C CYS A 28 4.74 -3.10 -14.23
N ALA A 29 4.41 -2.15 -13.36
CA ALA A 29 4.84 -2.15 -11.95
C ALA A 29 3.66 -2.00 -10.99
N THR A 30 2.43 -2.12 -11.49
CA THR A 30 1.22 -2.26 -10.68
C THR A 30 0.46 -3.51 -11.05
N ARG A 31 -0.41 -3.96 -10.15
CA ARG A 31 -1.33 -5.06 -10.38
C ARG A 31 -2.70 -4.72 -9.83
N SER A 32 -3.72 -4.79 -10.69
CA SER A 32 -5.12 -4.67 -10.31
C SER A 32 -5.70 -6.05 -9.98
N SER A 33 -6.49 -6.16 -8.91
CA SER A 33 -7.12 -7.41 -8.49
C SER A 33 -8.45 -7.15 -7.76
N PRO A 34 -9.45 -8.03 -7.87
CA PRO A 34 -10.64 -7.98 -7.03
C PRO A 34 -10.27 -7.92 -5.54
N PRO A 35 -11.03 -7.19 -4.70
CA PRO A 35 -10.73 -7.07 -3.27
C PRO A 35 -10.73 -8.43 -2.54
N GLU A 36 -11.52 -9.39 -3.01
CA GLU A 36 -11.59 -10.74 -2.47
C GLU A 36 -10.27 -11.50 -2.62
N HIS A 37 -9.44 -11.13 -3.60
CA HIS A 37 -8.13 -11.75 -3.86
C HIS A 37 -7.06 -11.29 -2.87
N MET A 38 -7.34 -10.31 -1.99
CA MET A 38 -6.43 -10.00 -0.88
C MET A 38 -6.37 -11.15 0.14
N LEU A 39 -7.36 -12.05 0.14
CA LEU A 39 -7.27 -13.33 0.84
C LEU A 39 -6.51 -14.34 -0.04
N PRO A 40 -5.35 -14.87 0.40
CA PRO A 40 -4.53 -15.74 -0.44
C PRO A 40 -5.26 -16.97 -0.98
N ALA A 41 -6.12 -17.60 -0.17
CA ALA A 41 -6.90 -18.75 -0.57
C ALA A 41 -7.83 -18.46 -1.77
N ASN A 42 -8.43 -17.26 -1.82
CA ASN A 42 -9.31 -16.86 -2.91
C ASN A 42 -8.52 -16.61 -4.21
N ALA A 43 -7.35 -15.95 -4.11
CA ALA A 43 -6.48 -15.74 -5.26
C ALA A 43 -6.02 -17.07 -5.87
N ILE A 44 -5.57 -18.00 -5.01
CA ILE A 44 -5.14 -19.34 -5.43
C ILE A 44 -6.29 -20.12 -6.07
N ALA A 45 -7.49 -20.09 -5.47
CA ALA A 45 -8.68 -20.74 -6.03
C ALA A 45 -9.08 -20.16 -7.41
N ALA A 46 -8.82 -18.87 -7.64
CA ALA A 46 -9.00 -18.21 -8.93
C ALA A 46 -7.85 -18.45 -9.93
N GLY A 47 -6.85 -19.25 -9.57
CA GLY A 47 -5.71 -19.57 -10.43
C GLY A 47 -4.73 -18.40 -10.63
N VAL A 48 -4.72 -17.43 -9.71
CA VAL A 48 -3.82 -16.28 -9.76
C VAL A 48 -2.91 -16.25 -8.54
N THR A 49 -1.67 -15.77 -8.70
CA THR A 49 -0.77 -15.54 -7.57
C THR A 49 -1.40 -14.53 -6.61
N PRO A 50 -1.32 -14.69 -5.28
CA PRO A 50 -1.75 -13.63 -4.34
C PRO A 50 -1.11 -12.27 -4.70
N PRO A 51 -1.88 -11.17 -4.79
CA PRO A 51 -1.37 -9.85 -5.16
C PRO A 51 -0.73 -9.09 -3.99
N PHE A 52 -0.89 -9.59 -2.77
CA PHE A 52 -0.48 -8.92 -1.54
C PHE A 52 0.37 -9.85 -0.69
N GLU A 53 1.49 -9.35 -0.19
CA GLU A 53 2.41 -10.09 0.66
C GLU A 53 1.90 -10.05 2.10
N MET A 54 1.71 -11.22 2.70
CA MET A 54 1.19 -11.33 4.06
C MET A 54 2.34 -11.45 5.07
N GLY A 55 2.25 -10.74 6.20
CA GLY A 55 3.19 -10.93 7.30
C GLY A 55 3.01 -12.31 7.92
N THR A 56 4.08 -13.07 8.07
CA THR A 56 4.10 -14.39 8.71
C THR A 56 5.29 -14.47 9.65
N LEU A 57 5.27 -15.44 10.57
CA LEU A 57 6.45 -15.71 11.41
C LEU A 57 7.69 -16.13 10.57
N GLY A 58 7.50 -16.57 9.33
CA GLY A 58 8.58 -17.00 8.44
C GLY A 58 9.21 -15.89 7.61
N ASN A 59 8.52 -14.75 7.43
CA ASN A 59 9.03 -13.60 6.68
C ASN A 59 9.15 -12.32 7.52
N MET A 60 8.91 -12.40 8.83
CA MET A 60 9.15 -11.33 9.79
C MET A 60 10.28 -11.72 10.74
N PHE A 61 11.14 -10.77 11.07
CA PHE A 61 12.33 -10.97 11.91
C PHE A 61 12.22 -10.12 13.18
N LEU A 62 11.21 -10.43 14.00
CA LEU A 62 10.99 -9.76 15.29
C LEU A 62 11.51 -10.65 16.42
N ASP A 63 12.30 -10.06 17.32
CA ASP A 63 12.77 -10.72 18.53
C ASP A 63 11.58 -11.13 19.42
N PRO A 64 11.47 -12.41 19.83
CA PRO A 64 10.41 -12.88 20.74
C PRO A 64 10.32 -12.09 22.05
N ALA A 65 11.41 -11.46 22.51
CA ALA A 65 11.42 -10.60 23.69
C ALA A 65 10.53 -9.35 23.56
N LEU A 66 10.12 -9.00 22.33
CA LEU A 66 9.19 -7.90 22.08
C LEU A 66 7.74 -8.29 22.39
N ASP A 67 7.35 -9.58 22.36
CA ASP A 67 5.94 -9.97 22.57
C ASP A 67 4.97 -9.24 21.61
N LEU A 68 5.39 -9.05 20.34
CA LEU A 68 4.61 -8.39 19.29
C LEU A 68 4.15 -9.40 18.24
N ASN A 69 2.82 -9.48 18.04
CA ASN A 69 2.25 -10.17 16.90
C ASN A 69 1.75 -9.15 15.86
N LEU A 70 2.53 -8.95 14.80
CA LEU A 70 2.16 -8.09 13.66
C LEU A 70 1.87 -8.90 12.37
N THR A 71 1.71 -10.22 12.50
CA THR A 71 1.42 -11.09 11.35
C THR A 71 0.08 -10.74 10.68
N GLY A 72 -0.10 -11.19 9.45
CA GLY A 72 -1.33 -11.03 8.68
C GLY A 72 -1.34 -9.82 7.75
N ILE A 73 -2.55 -9.43 7.38
CA ILE A 73 -2.87 -8.25 6.56
C ILE A 73 -3.70 -7.30 7.43
N TRP A 74 -3.36 -6.01 7.39
CA TRP A 74 -3.94 -5.01 8.27
C TRP A 74 -4.67 -3.92 7.47
N TRP A 75 -5.90 -3.62 7.85
CA TRP A 75 -6.74 -2.58 7.27
C TRP A 75 -6.66 -1.30 8.10
N MET A 76 -6.44 -0.17 7.43
CA MET A 76 -6.48 1.17 8.02
C MET A 76 -7.93 1.70 8.09
N ASP A 77 -8.73 1.18 9.02
CA ASP A 77 -10.14 1.51 9.18
C ASP A 77 -10.33 2.95 9.69
N GLY A 78 -10.96 3.80 8.86
CA GLY A 78 -11.12 5.22 9.12
C GLY A 78 -10.02 6.11 8.54
N ASN A 79 -9.12 5.57 7.70
CA ASN A 79 -8.04 6.36 7.09
C ASN A 79 -8.62 7.56 6.30
N PRO A 80 -8.21 8.81 6.59
CA PRO A 80 -8.65 9.98 5.82
C PRO A 80 -8.27 9.90 4.34
N LEU A 81 -7.17 9.20 4.02
CA LEU A 81 -6.85 8.80 2.66
C LEU A 81 -7.53 7.46 2.36
N THR A 82 -8.85 7.48 2.16
CA THR A 82 -9.65 6.25 1.95
C THR A 82 -9.15 5.38 0.81
N ALA A 83 -8.45 5.99 -0.16
CA ALA A 83 -7.85 5.30 -1.28
C ALA A 83 -6.62 4.45 -0.92
N GLU A 84 -6.06 4.57 0.29
CA GLU A 84 -5.05 3.69 0.90
C GLU A 84 -5.73 2.78 1.92
N GLN A 85 -5.65 1.45 1.76
CA GLN A 85 -6.48 0.54 2.57
C GLN A 85 -5.71 -0.46 3.42
N LEU A 86 -4.87 -1.29 2.79
CA LEU A 86 -4.23 -2.42 3.42
C LEU A 86 -2.72 -2.23 3.49
N VAL A 87 -2.14 -2.70 4.59
CA VAL A 87 -0.71 -2.76 4.83
C VAL A 87 -0.32 -4.12 5.37
N THR A 88 0.95 -4.47 5.20
CA THR A 88 1.56 -5.66 5.76
C THR A 88 2.80 -5.29 6.57
N PHE A 89 3.18 -6.18 7.49
CA PHE A 89 4.46 -6.13 8.18
C PHE A 89 5.42 -7.21 7.67
N ALA A 90 5.15 -7.81 6.50
CA ALA A 90 6.10 -8.72 5.86
C ALA A 90 7.48 -8.07 5.71
N GLY A 91 8.53 -8.80 6.04
CA GLY A 91 9.89 -8.29 6.04
C GLY A 91 10.24 -7.36 7.21
N ALA A 92 9.32 -7.11 8.15
CA ALA A 92 9.60 -6.25 9.30
C ALA A 92 10.68 -6.84 10.20
N GLN A 93 11.54 -5.97 10.75
CA GLN A 93 12.69 -6.36 11.56
C GLN A 93 12.74 -5.52 12.84
N GLY A 94 13.03 -6.14 13.98
CA GLY A 94 13.14 -5.43 15.25
C GLY A 94 13.75 -6.29 16.34
N MET A 95 14.60 -5.68 17.17
CA MET A 95 15.35 -6.36 18.24
C MET A 95 14.91 -5.85 19.62
N GLY A 96 14.78 -6.73 20.60
CA GLY A 96 14.47 -6.34 21.98
C GLY A 96 15.71 -5.94 22.79
N PRO A 97 15.51 -5.46 24.03
CA PRO A 97 14.22 -5.11 24.65
C PRO A 97 13.71 -3.74 24.20
N TYR A 98 12.57 -3.31 24.73
CA TYR A 98 12.09 -1.93 24.59
C TYR A 98 12.99 -0.92 25.33
N PRO A 99 13.05 0.34 24.86
CA PRO A 99 12.48 0.84 23.61
C PRO A 99 13.24 0.33 22.38
N THR A 100 12.54 0.14 21.27
CA THR A 100 13.15 -0.36 20.03
C THR A 100 12.53 0.26 18.78
N THR A 101 13.20 0.13 17.64
CA THR A 101 12.65 0.43 16.32
C THR A 101 12.36 -0.86 15.58
N VAL A 102 11.11 -1.03 15.18
CA VAL A 102 10.70 -2.03 14.19
C VAL A 102 10.70 -1.35 12.83
N VAL A 103 11.62 -1.77 11.97
CA VAL A 103 11.75 -1.30 10.58
C VAL A 103 10.81 -2.12 9.71
N ASN A 104 9.80 -1.48 9.10
CA ASN A 104 8.87 -2.16 8.19
C ASN A 104 9.13 -1.73 6.74
N PRO A 105 9.49 -2.64 5.81
CA PRO A 105 9.69 -2.30 4.41
C PRO A 105 8.34 -2.10 3.69
N SER A 106 7.72 -0.96 3.88
CA SER A 106 6.35 -0.68 3.41
C SER A 106 6.20 -0.50 1.90
N SER A 107 7.27 -0.12 1.22
CA SER A 107 7.22 0.25 -0.19
C SER A 107 7.49 -0.92 -1.13
N LEU A 108 7.76 -2.13 -0.63
CA LEU A 108 7.98 -3.30 -1.47
C LEU A 108 6.69 -3.72 -2.23
N ALA A 109 6.88 -4.50 -3.29
CA ALA A 109 5.78 -5.05 -4.08
C ALA A 109 4.85 -5.88 -3.21
N GLY A 110 3.55 -5.61 -3.28
CA GLY A 110 2.53 -6.28 -2.48
C GLY A 110 2.46 -5.85 -1.01
N HIS A 111 3.13 -4.78 -0.58
CA HIS A 111 3.12 -4.38 0.84
C HIS A 111 2.09 -3.31 1.21
N TRP A 112 1.53 -2.63 0.22
CA TRP A 112 0.53 -1.59 0.39
C TRP A 112 -0.50 -1.65 -0.73
N THR A 113 -1.76 -1.36 -0.40
CA THR A 113 -2.84 -1.30 -1.40
C THR A 113 -3.43 0.09 -1.55
N TRP A 114 -3.90 0.34 -2.77
CA TRP A 114 -4.71 1.48 -3.10
C TRP A 114 -5.97 1.07 -3.86
N SER A 115 -6.96 1.97 -3.94
CA SER A 115 -8.13 1.76 -4.82
C SER A 115 -7.73 1.91 -6.29
N ASP A 116 -8.23 1.03 -7.15
CA ASP A 116 -7.98 1.11 -8.59
C ASP A 116 -8.89 2.16 -9.26
N ASN A 117 -8.62 3.41 -8.95
CA ASN A 117 -9.25 4.60 -9.52
C ASN A 117 -8.23 5.73 -9.66
N PHE A 118 -8.68 6.89 -10.13
CA PHE A 118 -7.81 8.04 -10.34
C PHE A 118 -7.09 8.50 -9.06
N LEU A 119 -7.79 8.54 -7.92
CA LEU A 119 -7.21 8.99 -6.65
C LEU A 119 -6.15 8.01 -6.15
N GLY A 120 -6.45 6.71 -6.08
CA GLY A 120 -5.49 5.70 -5.64
C GLY A 120 -4.26 5.62 -6.55
N ARG A 121 -4.44 5.67 -7.87
CA ARG A 121 -3.32 5.72 -8.82
C ARG A 121 -2.52 7.02 -8.76
N GLY A 122 -3.16 8.14 -8.44
CA GLY A 122 -2.48 9.41 -8.18
C GLY A 122 -1.58 9.36 -6.94
N ILE A 123 -2.04 8.69 -5.87
CA ILE A 123 -1.21 8.44 -4.68
C ILE A 123 -0.03 7.53 -5.02
N MET A 124 -0.26 6.44 -5.76
CA MET A 124 0.84 5.57 -6.22
C MET A 124 1.86 6.31 -7.09
N LEU A 125 1.40 7.19 -8.00
CA LEU A 125 2.27 8.06 -8.77
C LEU A 125 3.11 8.95 -7.85
N PHE A 126 2.49 9.60 -6.87
CA PHE A 126 3.20 10.42 -5.91
C PHE A 126 4.32 9.64 -5.20
N TYR A 127 4.03 8.44 -4.68
CA TYR A 127 5.05 7.61 -4.03
C TYR A 127 6.11 7.09 -5.00
N ALA A 128 5.76 6.76 -6.25
CA ALA A 128 6.74 6.33 -7.25
C ALA A 128 7.81 7.40 -7.51
N PHE A 129 7.47 8.69 -7.39
CA PHE A 129 8.41 9.80 -7.61
C PHE A 129 9.06 10.35 -6.33
N THR A 130 8.49 10.09 -5.16
CA THR A 130 8.97 10.65 -3.87
C THR A 130 9.59 9.62 -2.94
N SER A 131 9.47 8.32 -3.25
CA SER A 131 10.01 7.23 -2.43
C SER A 131 10.70 6.17 -3.29
N SER A 132 11.59 5.40 -2.66
CA SER A 132 12.21 4.22 -3.27
C SER A 132 11.43 2.96 -2.93
N ALA A 133 11.64 1.88 -3.69
CA ALA A 133 11.05 0.57 -3.40
C ALA A 133 11.48 0.01 -2.05
N GLU A 134 12.70 0.35 -1.62
CA GLU A 134 13.29 -0.08 -0.36
C GLU A 134 12.91 0.84 0.81
N SER A 135 12.10 1.88 0.58
CA SER A 135 11.68 2.79 1.66
C SER A 135 10.91 2.06 2.75
N THR A 136 11.23 2.39 3.99
CA THR A 136 10.66 1.81 5.20
C THR A 136 9.71 2.78 5.89
N HIS A 137 8.78 2.24 6.66
CA HIS A 137 8.08 2.95 7.72
C HIS A 137 8.60 2.42 9.05
N ASP A 138 9.26 3.28 9.80
CA ASP A 138 9.88 2.90 11.07
C ASP A 138 8.91 3.15 12.22
N PHE A 139 8.67 2.11 13.01
CA PHE A 139 7.83 2.14 14.19
C PHE A 139 8.73 2.12 15.43
N PHE A 140 8.78 3.22 16.16
CA PHE A 140 9.49 3.31 17.43
C PHE A 140 8.58 2.84 18.56
N PHE A 141 8.77 1.61 19.02
CA PHE A 141 8.02 1.06 20.14
C PHE A 141 8.68 1.48 21.46
N VAL A 142 7.95 2.25 22.26
CA VAL A 142 8.36 2.60 23.63
C VAL A 142 8.15 1.42 24.56
N ASN A 143 7.08 0.65 24.32
CA ASN A 143 6.75 -0.60 24.99
C ASN A 143 5.78 -1.41 24.12
N LYS A 144 5.33 -2.57 24.60
CA LYS A 144 4.41 -3.45 23.83
C LYS A 144 3.01 -2.89 23.57
N THR A 145 2.63 -1.82 24.25
CA THR A 145 1.31 -1.18 24.12
C THR A 145 1.35 0.19 23.46
N TYR A 146 2.54 0.71 23.13
CA TYR A 146 2.71 2.06 22.60
C TYR A 146 3.89 2.14 21.62
N ALA A 147 3.61 2.69 20.45
CA ALA A 147 4.60 2.98 19.43
C ALA A 147 4.39 4.37 18.81
N GLU A 148 5.39 4.86 18.10
CA GLU A 148 5.34 6.06 17.29
C GLU A 148 5.82 5.74 15.88
N ILE A 149 5.04 6.09 14.87
CA ILE A 149 5.48 6.02 13.48
C ILE A 149 6.32 7.26 13.22
N LYS A 150 7.59 7.06 12.85
CA LYS A 150 8.43 8.16 12.39
C LYS A 150 8.00 8.53 10.96
N PRO A 151 7.56 9.77 10.69
CA PRO A 151 7.25 10.18 9.33
C PRO A 151 8.50 10.11 8.47
N VAL A 152 8.34 9.69 7.22
CA VAL A 152 9.40 9.75 6.22
C VAL A 152 9.82 11.21 6.04
N ALA A 153 11.12 11.51 6.07
CA ALA A 153 11.61 12.87 5.91
C ALA A 153 11.13 13.47 4.57
N GLY A 154 10.46 14.64 4.62
CA GLY A 154 9.84 15.26 3.44
C GLY A 154 8.41 14.80 3.14
N ALA A 155 7.78 14.02 4.03
CA ALA A 155 6.39 13.61 3.88
C ALA A 155 5.41 14.80 3.87
N VAL A 156 4.35 14.66 3.07
CA VAL A 156 3.25 15.63 2.93
C VAL A 156 2.54 15.89 4.26
N PHE A 157 2.64 14.98 5.23
CA PHE A 157 1.89 15.00 6.48
C PHE A 157 2.66 15.59 7.68
N GLY A 158 3.78 16.26 7.44
CA GLY A 158 4.58 16.94 8.46
C GLY A 158 5.66 16.06 9.11
N SER A 159 6.38 16.64 10.07
CA SER A 159 7.53 16.00 10.74
C SER A 159 7.21 15.41 12.12
N ASN A 160 5.96 15.51 12.58
CA ASN A 160 5.58 15.02 13.89
C ASN A 160 5.38 13.50 13.86
N PRO A 161 5.88 12.76 14.87
CA PRO A 161 5.61 11.33 15.00
C PRO A 161 4.11 11.08 15.14
N PHE A 162 3.63 9.97 14.55
CA PHE A 162 2.25 9.54 14.69
C PHE A 162 2.14 8.48 15.79
N PRO A 163 1.51 8.78 16.94
CA PRO A 163 1.37 7.81 18.02
C PRO A 163 0.43 6.66 17.63
N MET A 164 0.78 5.46 18.09
CA MET A 164 -0.02 4.25 17.99
C MET A 164 -0.21 3.63 19.38
N LYS A 165 -1.45 3.28 19.71
CA LYS A 165 -1.82 2.62 20.97
C LYS A 165 -2.40 1.24 20.70
N PHE A 166 -1.93 0.25 21.43
CA PHE A 166 -2.50 -1.09 21.40
C PHE A 166 -3.93 -1.07 21.94
N ILE A 167 -4.86 -1.68 21.20
CA ILE A 167 -6.24 -1.93 21.66
C ILE A 167 -6.38 -3.41 21.99
N SER A 168 -6.01 -4.27 21.04
CA SER A 168 -6.10 -5.73 21.14
C SER A 168 -5.06 -6.38 20.21
N GLU A 169 -4.93 -7.71 20.24
CA GLU A 169 -4.01 -8.44 19.35
C GLU A 169 -4.23 -8.13 17.87
N ASP A 170 -5.47 -7.82 17.50
CA ASP A 170 -5.90 -7.57 16.13
C ASP A 170 -6.19 -6.08 15.86
N GLU A 171 -5.89 -5.17 16.80
CA GLU A 171 -6.22 -3.75 16.69
C GLU A 171 -5.18 -2.80 17.31
N TRP A 172 -4.78 -1.79 16.54
CA TRP A 172 -3.96 -0.66 17.00
C TRP A 172 -4.61 0.67 16.62
N ASP A 173 -4.75 1.60 17.57
CA ASP A 173 -5.23 2.96 17.34
C ASP A 173 -4.10 3.87 16.87
N ARG A 174 -4.13 4.34 15.62
CA ARG A 174 -3.34 5.51 15.19
C ARG A 174 -4.06 6.74 15.72
N VAL A 175 -3.69 7.15 16.94
CA VAL A 175 -4.45 8.08 17.78
C VAL A 175 -4.87 9.33 17.00
N GLY A 176 -6.19 9.53 16.90
CA GLY A 176 -6.77 10.68 16.20
C GLY A 176 -6.78 10.58 14.68
N SER A 177 -6.55 9.39 14.11
CA SER A 177 -6.55 9.15 12.66
C SER A 177 -7.38 7.93 12.26
N TYR A 178 -6.93 6.71 12.56
CA TYR A 178 -7.59 5.48 12.12
C TYR A 178 -7.26 4.31 13.05
N ILE A 179 -8.00 3.21 12.96
CA ILE A 179 -7.68 1.95 13.65
C ILE A 179 -7.10 0.97 12.64
N LEU A 180 -5.90 0.48 12.92
CA LEU A 180 -5.27 -0.60 12.17
C LEU A 180 -5.84 -1.94 12.65
N ARG A 181 -6.61 -2.63 11.80
CA ARG A 181 -7.32 -3.87 12.13
C ARG A 181 -6.77 -5.06 11.35
N ARG A 182 -6.47 -6.18 11.99
CA ARG A 182 -6.06 -7.40 11.29
C ARG A 182 -7.26 -8.01 10.57
N VAL A 183 -7.21 -8.11 9.25
CA VAL A 183 -8.30 -8.65 8.42
C VAL A 183 -8.00 -10.06 7.89
N VAL A 184 -6.74 -10.45 7.82
CA VAL A 184 -6.28 -11.80 7.50
C VAL A 184 -5.19 -12.16 8.49
N TYR A 185 -5.24 -13.37 9.08
CA TYR A 185 -4.24 -13.85 10.02
C TYR A 185 -2.96 -14.29 9.32
N GLY A 186 -1.85 -14.45 10.06
CA GLY A 186 -0.56 -14.89 9.51
C GLY A 186 -0.54 -16.29 8.90
N ASP A 187 -1.60 -17.09 9.10
CA ASP A 187 -1.79 -18.40 8.44
C ASP A 187 -2.60 -18.30 7.13
N GLY A 188 -3.03 -17.10 6.74
CA GLY A 188 -3.79 -16.84 5.53
C GLY A 188 -5.31 -17.00 5.69
N THR A 189 -5.80 -17.31 6.89
CA THR A 189 -7.24 -17.41 7.15
C THR A 189 -7.87 -16.02 7.36
N PRO A 190 -9.12 -15.81 6.93
CA PRO A 190 -9.80 -14.53 7.12
C PRO A 190 -10.15 -14.32 8.60
N HIS A 191 -9.94 -13.11 9.11
CA HIS A 191 -10.39 -12.75 10.45
C HIS A 191 -11.94 -12.82 10.51
N PRO A 192 -12.56 -13.54 11.46
CA PRO A 192 -14.00 -13.84 11.44
C PRO A 192 -14.89 -12.59 11.50
N VAL A 193 -14.42 -11.53 12.17
CA VAL A 193 -15.13 -10.25 12.28
C VAL A 193 -14.68 -9.21 11.24
N PHE A 194 -13.38 -8.98 11.09
CA PHE A 194 -12.88 -7.82 10.34
C PHE A 194 -12.78 -8.05 8.83
N TRP A 195 -12.62 -9.28 8.36
CA TRP A 195 -12.54 -9.56 6.91
C TRP A 195 -13.83 -9.14 6.17
N SER A 196 -14.99 -9.59 6.67
CA SER A 196 -16.29 -9.27 6.08
C SER A 196 -16.61 -7.77 6.17
N LYS A 197 -16.22 -7.12 7.27
CA LYS A 197 -16.36 -5.66 7.44
C LYS A 197 -15.52 -4.90 6.42
N PHE A 198 -14.26 -5.29 6.22
CA PHE A 198 -13.38 -4.68 5.22
C PHE A 198 -13.98 -4.84 3.82
N LEU A 199 -14.38 -6.05 3.43
CA LEU A 199 -14.97 -6.28 2.11
C LEU A 199 -16.22 -5.44 1.90
N ASN A 200 -17.15 -5.43 2.87
CA ASN A 200 -18.37 -4.63 2.78
C ASN A 200 -18.08 -3.13 2.70
N TRP A 201 -17.15 -2.63 3.51
CA TRP A 201 -16.70 -1.24 3.44
C TRP A 201 -16.11 -0.92 2.06
N TYR A 202 -15.25 -1.79 1.54
CA TYR A 202 -14.59 -1.58 0.25
C TYR A 202 -15.59 -1.55 -0.89
N THR A 203 -16.50 -2.52 -0.98
CA THR A 203 -17.50 -2.62 -2.05
C THR A 203 -18.53 -1.48 -1.99
N THR A 204 -18.79 -0.95 -0.79
CA THR A 204 -19.67 0.22 -0.61
C THR A 204 -18.96 1.52 -1.00
N THR A 205 -17.69 1.67 -0.61
CA THR A 205 -16.89 2.88 -0.85
C THR A 205 -16.44 2.99 -2.31
N TYR A 206 -16.12 1.85 -2.93
CA TYR A 206 -15.58 1.75 -4.29
C TYR A 206 -16.36 0.72 -5.13
N PRO A 207 -17.64 0.98 -5.44
CA PRO A 207 -18.51 0.01 -6.10
C PRO A 207 -17.95 -0.41 -7.46
N GLY A 208 -17.79 -1.72 -7.65
CA GLY A 208 -17.30 -2.33 -8.89
C GLY A 208 -15.83 -2.02 -9.19
N ARG A 209 -15.03 -1.58 -8.21
CA ARG A 209 -13.61 -1.28 -8.39
C ARG A 209 -12.73 -2.41 -7.85
N ASN A 210 -11.58 -2.55 -8.47
CA ASN A 210 -10.50 -3.42 -8.01
C ASN A 210 -9.62 -2.68 -7.01
N ILE A 211 -8.78 -3.43 -6.31
CA ILE A 211 -7.65 -2.94 -5.53
C ILE A 211 -6.41 -2.98 -6.43
N VAL A 212 -5.55 -1.96 -6.33
CA VAL A 212 -4.25 -1.91 -7.00
C VAL A 212 -3.12 -2.01 -5.98
N THR A 213 -2.09 -2.78 -6.33
CA THR A 213 -0.85 -2.95 -5.55
C THR A 213 0.34 -2.64 -6.44
N THR A 214 1.47 -2.29 -5.83
CA THR A 214 2.75 -2.29 -6.53
C THR A 214 3.20 -3.73 -6.79
N SER A 215 3.61 -4.06 -8.00
CA SER A 215 3.97 -5.43 -8.42
C SER A 215 5.45 -5.63 -8.75
N SER A 216 6.27 -4.59 -8.65
CA SER A 216 7.70 -4.64 -8.94
C SER A 216 8.48 -3.86 -7.89
N ASN A 217 9.69 -4.31 -7.54
CA ASN A 217 10.63 -3.56 -6.70
C ASN A 217 11.61 -2.70 -7.52
N ASN A 218 11.44 -2.63 -8.84
CA ASN A 218 12.29 -1.82 -9.71
C ASN A 218 11.78 -0.36 -9.74
N ASP A 219 12.53 0.54 -9.11
CA ASP A 219 12.19 1.98 -9.05
C ASP A 219 12.05 2.64 -10.42
N CYS A 220 12.89 2.27 -11.38
CA CYS A 220 12.75 2.76 -12.74
C CYS A 220 11.41 2.34 -13.34
N LEU A 221 11.02 1.06 -13.18
CA LEU A 221 9.77 0.55 -13.74
C LEU A 221 8.55 1.21 -13.10
N ARG A 222 8.59 1.43 -11.77
CA ARG A 222 7.54 2.13 -11.02
C ARG A 222 7.32 3.55 -11.51
N LYS A 223 8.38 4.29 -11.83
CA LYS A 223 8.31 5.66 -12.38
C LYS A 223 7.90 5.65 -13.85
N CYS A 224 8.55 4.80 -14.65
CA CYS A 224 8.37 4.77 -16.09
C CYS A 224 6.94 4.44 -16.50
N GLN A 225 6.24 3.55 -15.79
CA GLN A 225 4.86 3.15 -16.14
C GLN A 225 3.88 4.32 -16.23
N TYR A 226 4.18 5.44 -15.57
CA TYR A 226 3.35 6.64 -15.59
C TYR A 226 3.72 7.63 -16.69
N LEU A 227 4.83 7.40 -17.39
CA LEU A 227 5.38 8.28 -18.43
C LEU A 227 5.40 7.61 -19.81
N ALA A 228 5.45 6.27 -19.84
CA ALA A 228 5.57 5.50 -21.07
C ALA A 228 4.91 4.11 -20.95
N PRO A 229 4.55 3.50 -22.10
CA PRO A 229 3.99 2.16 -22.10
C PRO A 229 4.98 1.07 -21.67
N CYS A 230 4.43 -0.04 -21.15
CA CYS A 230 5.19 -1.17 -20.59
C CYS A 230 6.30 -1.68 -21.52
N PHE A 231 6.04 -1.75 -22.83
CA PHE A 231 6.99 -2.28 -23.82
C PHE A 231 8.23 -1.38 -23.99
N LEU A 232 8.14 -0.09 -23.64
CA LEU A 232 9.30 0.81 -23.56
C LEU A 232 9.95 0.74 -22.18
N CYS A 233 9.14 0.68 -21.12
CA CYS A 233 9.65 0.73 -19.75
C CYS A 233 10.46 -0.51 -19.37
N ARG A 234 10.03 -1.70 -19.77
CA ARG A 234 10.74 -2.95 -19.48
C ARG A 234 12.20 -2.92 -19.95
N PRO A 235 12.51 -2.71 -21.25
CA PRO A 235 13.89 -2.64 -21.70
C PRO A 235 14.64 -1.43 -21.11
N LEU A 236 14.00 -0.26 -20.98
CA LEU A 236 14.63 0.93 -20.40
C LEU A 236 15.10 0.70 -18.95
N CYS A 237 14.33 -0.04 -18.19
CA CYS A 237 14.58 -0.30 -16.77
C CYS A 237 15.28 -1.63 -16.49
N GLY A 238 15.73 -2.35 -17.53
CA GLY A 238 16.38 -3.65 -17.39
C GLY A 238 15.48 -4.74 -16.81
N ALA A 239 14.16 -4.63 -16.99
CA ALA A 239 13.20 -5.66 -16.60
C ALA A 239 12.86 -6.53 -17.81
N ALA A 240 13.10 -7.84 -17.71
CA ALA A 240 12.69 -8.82 -18.71
C ALA A 240 11.16 -9.07 -18.67
#